data_AF-A0A373Q314-F1
#
_entry.id   AF-A0A373Q314-F1
#
_cell.length_a   1.000
_cell.length_b   1.000
_cell.length_c   1.000
_cell.angle_alpha   90.00
_cell.angle_beta   90.00
_cell.angle_gamma   90.00
#
_symmetry.space_group_name_H-M   'P 1'
#
loop_
_entity.id
_entity.type
_entity.pdbx_description
1 polymer ?
#
loop_
_entity_poly.entity_id
_entity_poly.type
_entity_poly.pdbx_seq_one_letter_code
_entity_poly.pdbx_strand_id
1 'polypeptide(L)'
;MDVLYETFNCIVSLSSSRTIDIVINDDRIDYDMIIRTIHRLIIEKSLINIYFCGETDNISQIGKLHEQSVDLIKYSYIYGFDNTFRASELIEVEMDNSLIDSKQIERIENALMNNNQTQFCDECNLMLTSVKRDNHSFSYAQSVVVSILSILCRTAKKFDISISEDAAFKKIVDNNFFDGSTVYLFELSDRIFKELSDKMSIQSEDRRYSLITDIKEYIREHITEDISLASVAQQFNISAGYLSKFFKENTDESFSKYMIEQKFTYASEALIKFPNRSITDIANELGYFDSAYFSRQFKAHYGVTPVQYRKMNH
;
A
#
# COMPACT_ATOMS: atom_id res chain seq x y z
N MET A 1 -8.85 25.36 60.81
CA MET A 1 -8.56 24.03 60.24
C MET A 1 -7.20 24.16 59.61
N ASP A 2 -6.18 23.75 60.37
CA ASP A 2 -4.79 23.82 59.95
C ASP A 2 -4.58 22.92 58.73
N VAL A 3 -4.14 23.50 57.63
CA VAL A 3 -3.62 22.74 56.50
C VAL A 3 -2.24 22.27 56.96
N LEU A 4 -2.17 21.04 57.47
CA LEU A 4 -0.90 20.35 57.68
C LEU A 4 -0.23 20.22 56.30
N TYR A 5 0.79 21.04 56.06
CA TYR A 5 1.73 20.78 54.98
C TYR A 5 2.62 19.64 55.45
N GLU A 6 2.32 18.42 55.03
CA GLU A 6 3.25 17.31 55.19
C GLU A 6 4.43 17.55 54.23
N THR A 7 5.56 17.91 54.80
CA THR A 7 6.82 18.12 54.09
C THR A 7 7.59 16.81 54.05
N PHE A 8 7.79 16.26 52.86
CA PHE A 8 8.73 15.15 52.66
C PHE A 8 10.17 15.67 52.60
N ASN A 9 11.11 14.94 53.19
CA ASN A 9 12.52 15.13 52.89
C ASN A 9 12.82 14.46 51.55
N CYS A 10 12.81 15.25 50.46
CA CYS A 10 13.10 14.74 49.13
C CYS A 10 14.30 15.45 48.47
N ILE A 11 15.05 14.68 47.70
CA ILE A 11 16.03 15.21 46.74
C ILE A 11 15.39 15.10 45.36
N VAL A 12 15.28 16.23 44.66
CA VAL A 12 14.78 16.30 43.29
C VAL A 12 15.98 16.53 42.36
N SER A 13 16.12 15.67 41.36
CA SER A 13 17.15 15.79 40.33
C SER A 13 16.51 15.82 38.95
N LEU A 14 17.05 16.64 38.06
CA LEU A 14 16.72 16.60 36.63
C LEU A 14 17.61 15.54 35.98
N SER A 15 17.01 14.41 35.60
CA SER A 15 17.72 13.32 34.92
C SER A 15 17.84 13.57 33.41
N SER A 16 16.90 14.30 32.81
CA SER A 16 16.97 14.76 31.42
C SER A 16 16.10 16.00 31.18
N SER A 17 16.00 16.48 29.94
CA SER A 17 15.07 17.55 29.56
C SER A 17 13.58 17.17 29.70
N ARG A 18 13.27 15.89 29.94
CA ARG A 18 11.90 15.35 30.01
C ARG A 18 11.63 14.42 31.21
N THR A 19 12.60 14.23 32.09
CA THR A 19 12.45 13.38 33.28
C THR A 19 12.98 14.04 34.53
N ILE A 20 12.25 13.81 35.63
CA ILE A 20 12.55 14.30 36.96
C ILE A 20 12.57 13.09 37.87
N ASP A 21 13.67 12.93 38.60
CA ASP A 21 13.82 11.88 39.59
C ASP A 21 13.60 12.49 40.97
N ILE A 22 12.79 11.81 41.78
CA ILE A 22 12.48 12.22 43.14
C ILE A 22 12.90 11.09 44.06
N VAL A 23 13.90 11.34 44.90
CA VAL A 23 14.30 10.43 45.98
C VAL A 23 13.67 10.94 47.26
N ILE A 24 12.82 10.13 47.87
CA ILE A 24 12.14 10.46 49.13
C ILE A 24 12.85 9.70 50.26
N ASN A 25 13.29 10.43 51.28
CA ASN A 25 13.91 9.88 52.48
C ASN A 25 12.90 9.97 53.64
N ASP A 26 12.08 8.94 53.78
CA ASP A 26 11.03 8.85 54.80
C ASP A 26 10.93 7.41 55.33
N ASP A 27 10.61 7.27 56.62
CA ASP A 27 10.45 5.98 57.30
C ASP A 27 9.12 5.30 56.92
N ARG A 28 8.16 6.04 56.34
CA ARG A 28 6.87 5.51 55.86
C ARG A 28 6.51 6.07 54.49
N ILE A 29 6.33 5.18 53.52
CA ILE A 29 5.96 5.55 52.15
C ILE A 29 4.46 5.35 51.95
N ASP A 30 3.71 6.45 51.79
CA ASP A 30 2.34 6.46 51.30
C ASP A 30 2.33 6.88 49.82
N TYR A 31 2.24 5.88 48.94
CA TYR A 31 2.23 6.06 47.49
C TYR A 31 1.09 6.97 47.00
N ASP A 32 -0.12 6.82 47.54
CA ASP A 32 -1.28 7.61 47.11
C ASP A 32 -1.11 9.08 47.51
N MET A 33 -0.53 9.32 48.67
CA MET A 33 -0.20 10.67 49.12
C MET A 33 0.87 11.32 48.25
N ILE A 34 1.90 10.58 47.87
CA ILE A 34 2.96 11.05 46.97
C ILE A 34 2.38 11.40 45.60
N ILE A 35 1.57 10.52 45.01
CA ILE A 35 0.88 10.75 43.72
C ILE A 35 0.05 12.03 43.79
N ARG A 36 -0.83 12.16 44.79
CA ARG A 36 -1.67 13.36 44.97
C ARG A 36 -0.84 14.64 45.11
N THR A 37 0.30 14.57 45.80
CA THR A 37 1.20 15.70 46.00
C THR A 37 1.89 16.11 44.71
N ILE A 38 2.42 15.14 43.95
CA ILE A 38 3.04 15.37 42.64
C ILE A 38 2.04 15.99 41.67
N HIS A 39 0.83 15.43 41.55
CA HIS A 39 -0.21 15.99 40.67
C HIS A 39 -0.64 17.40 41.08
N ARG A 40 -0.62 17.75 42.38
CA ARG A 40 -0.93 19.11 42.84
C ARG A 40 0.19 20.11 42.50
N LEU A 41 1.45 19.67 42.56
CA LEU A 41 2.62 20.52 42.31
C LEU A 41 2.85 20.77 40.81
N ILE A 42 2.45 19.82 39.97
CA ILE A 42 2.49 19.95 38.52
C ILE A 42 1.27 20.75 38.09
N ILE A 43 1.48 21.84 37.34
CA ILE A 43 0.40 22.68 36.80
C ILE A 43 -0.61 21.77 36.07
N GLU A 44 -1.92 21.94 36.33
CA GLU A 44 -3.08 21.12 35.91
C GLU A 44 -3.19 20.76 34.40
N LYS A 45 -2.22 21.16 33.56
CA LYS A 45 -2.18 20.88 32.12
C LYS A 45 -1.08 19.92 31.66
N SER A 46 -0.23 19.42 32.56
CA SER A 46 0.86 18.51 32.17
C SER A 46 0.45 17.04 32.37
N LEU A 47 0.31 16.27 31.29
CA LEU A 47 0.16 14.82 31.37
C LEU A 47 1.55 14.20 31.59
N ILE A 48 1.76 13.55 32.73
CA ILE A 48 3.05 12.92 33.08
C ILE A 48 2.84 11.47 33.50
N ASN A 49 3.85 10.63 33.29
CA ASN A 49 3.87 9.30 33.89
C ASN A 49 4.64 9.35 35.21
N ILE A 50 4.15 8.65 36.22
CA ILE A 50 4.79 8.49 37.53
C ILE A 50 5.28 7.03 37.65
N TYR A 51 6.58 6.85 37.87
CA TYR A 51 7.20 5.53 38.00
C TYR A 51 7.76 5.32 39.40
N PHE A 52 7.23 4.34 40.12
CA PHE A 52 7.76 3.91 41.41
C PHE A 52 8.79 2.80 41.21
N CYS A 53 10.07 3.16 41.35
CA CYS A 53 11.19 2.29 40.99
C CYS A 53 11.59 1.31 42.11
N GLY A 54 11.18 1.57 43.36
CA GLY A 54 11.43 0.72 44.52
C GLY A 54 11.94 1.50 45.72
N GLU A 55 12.20 0.76 46.79
CA GLU A 55 12.67 1.28 48.09
C GLU A 55 14.02 0.64 48.42
N THR A 56 14.90 1.37 49.12
CA THR A 56 16.18 0.83 49.58
C THR A 56 16.69 1.52 50.83
N ASP A 57 17.22 0.74 51.76
CA ASP A 57 17.92 1.23 52.96
C ASP A 57 19.42 1.45 52.70
N ASN A 58 19.89 1.17 51.48
CA ASN A 58 21.30 1.23 51.12
C ASN A 58 21.56 2.28 50.04
N ILE A 59 22.25 3.35 50.41
CA ILE A 59 22.58 4.47 49.52
C ILE A 59 23.32 4.03 48.23
N SER A 60 24.07 2.92 48.27
CA SER A 60 24.77 2.43 47.08
C SER A 60 23.84 1.83 46.03
N GLN A 61 22.61 1.45 46.39
CA GLN A 61 21.60 0.90 45.47
C GLN A 61 20.82 1.99 44.73
N ILE A 62 20.89 3.25 45.17
CA ILE A 62 20.17 4.37 44.52
C ILE A 62 20.58 4.50 43.05
N GLY A 63 21.86 4.31 42.72
CA GLY A 63 22.33 4.36 41.33
C GLY A 63 21.66 3.30 40.43
N LYS A 64 21.43 2.10 40.96
CA LYS A 64 20.73 1.02 40.25
C LYS A 64 19.25 1.34 40.06
N LEU A 65 18.58 1.88 41.09
CA LEU A 65 17.17 2.30 41.00
C LEU A 65 17.00 3.44 39.99
N HIS A 66 17.98 4.35 39.91
CA HIS A 66 17.99 5.40 38.89
C HIS A 66 18.13 4.82 37.47
N GLU A 67 19.07 3.91 37.23
CA GLU A 67 19.22 3.25 35.92
C GLU A 67 17.91 2.54 35.50
N GLN A 68 17.28 1.82 36.44
CA GLN A 68 15.96 1.21 36.21
C GLN A 68 14.88 2.26 35.88
N SER A 69 14.88 3.41 36.54
CA SER A 69 13.90 4.47 36.28
C SER A 69 13.98 5.03 34.85
N VAL A 70 15.20 5.13 34.31
CA VAL A 70 15.44 5.60 32.94
C VAL A 70 14.89 4.58 31.94
N ASP A 71 15.09 3.29 32.18
CA ASP A 71 14.56 2.22 31.32
C ASP A 71 13.03 2.20 31.28
N LEU A 72 12.35 2.57 32.38
CA LEU A 72 10.88 2.57 32.45
C LEU A 72 10.23 3.66 31.59
N ILE A 73 10.98 4.67 31.14
CA ILE A 73 10.47 5.71 30.23
C ILE A 73 9.90 5.07 28.96
N LYS A 74 10.48 3.94 28.52
CA LYS A 74 10.05 3.18 27.36
C LYS A 74 8.59 2.70 27.45
N TYR A 75 7.94 2.68 28.61
CA TYR A 75 6.52 2.29 28.70
C TYR A 75 5.55 3.44 28.40
N SER A 76 6.03 4.68 28.43
CA SER A 76 5.29 5.83 27.90
C SER A 76 4.96 5.62 26.41
N TYR A 77 5.79 4.85 25.70
CA TYR A 77 5.59 4.35 24.34
C TYR A 77 4.26 3.58 24.21
N ILE A 78 3.98 2.68 25.15
CA ILE A 78 2.84 1.77 25.09
C ILE A 78 1.62 2.44 25.71
N TYR A 79 1.72 2.96 26.93
CA TYR A 79 0.54 3.40 27.67
C TYR A 79 0.20 4.89 27.50
N GLY A 80 1.03 5.65 26.78
CA GLY A 80 0.85 7.10 26.63
C GLY A 80 1.27 7.84 27.89
N PHE A 81 0.57 8.93 28.23
CA PHE A 81 0.86 9.80 29.38
C PHE A 81 -0.27 9.72 30.43
N ASP A 82 -0.03 10.26 31.62
CA ASP A 82 -0.98 10.28 32.75
C ASP A 82 -1.22 8.91 33.40
N ASN A 83 -0.17 8.09 33.44
CA ASN A 83 -0.20 6.79 34.07
C ASN A 83 0.69 6.74 35.31
N THR A 84 0.34 5.87 36.25
CA THR A 84 1.19 5.53 37.40
C THR A 84 1.56 4.06 37.33
N PHE A 85 2.85 3.75 37.44
CA PHE A 85 3.37 2.39 37.37
C PHE A 85 4.27 2.06 38.54
N ARG A 86 4.18 0.83 39.02
CA ARG A 86 5.25 0.24 39.83
C ARG A 86 6.19 -0.54 38.92
N ALA A 87 7.50 -0.39 39.12
CA ALA A 87 8.50 -1.09 38.33
C ALA A 87 8.29 -2.62 38.34
N SER A 88 7.85 -3.17 39.46
CA SER A 88 7.52 -4.61 39.59
C SER A 88 6.41 -5.06 38.64
N GLU A 89 5.37 -4.25 38.44
CA GLU A 89 4.24 -4.57 37.57
C GLU A 89 4.67 -4.57 36.09
N LEU A 90 5.57 -3.66 35.71
CA LEU A 90 6.10 -3.56 34.35
C LEU A 90 7.11 -4.68 34.04
N ILE A 91 7.86 -5.15 35.03
CA ILE A 91 8.77 -6.30 34.87
C ILE A 91 8.00 -7.57 34.50
N GLU A 92 6.82 -7.81 35.10
CA GLU A 92 5.99 -8.98 34.76
C GLU A 92 5.51 -8.93 33.30
N VAL A 93 5.20 -7.74 32.78
CA VAL A 93 4.81 -7.53 31.38
C VAL A 93 5.96 -7.84 30.41
N GLU A 94 7.21 -7.54 30.76
CA GLU A 94 8.36 -7.86 29.89
C GLU A 94 8.71 -9.34 29.83
N MET A 95 8.20 -10.14 30.77
CA MET A 95 8.34 -11.59 30.71
C MET A 95 7.38 -12.22 29.68
N ASP A 96 6.55 -11.42 29.02
CA ASP A 96 5.71 -11.84 27.89
C ASP A 96 6.56 -12.27 26.69
N ASN A 97 6.41 -13.55 26.33
CA ASN A 97 7.05 -14.18 25.16
C ASN A 97 6.07 -14.33 23.98
N SER A 98 5.06 -13.46 23.91
CA SER A 98 4.11 -13.45 22.81
C SER A 98 4.80 -13.39 21.45
N LEU A 99 4.27 -14.16 20.52
CA LEU A 99 4.77 -14.19 19.14
C LEU A 99 3.82 -13.42 18.24
N ILE A 100 4.40 -12.80 17.23
CA ILE A 100 3.65 -12.14 16.17
C ILE A 100 2.85 -13.20 15.38
N ASP A 101 1.55 -12.95 15.17
CA ASP A 101 0.70 -13.82 14.36
C ASP A 101 1.15 -13.81 12.89
N SER A 102 1.68 -14.95 12.43
CA SER A 102 2.14 -15.12 11.05
C SER A 102 1.03 -14.94 10.02
N LYS A 103 -0.23 -15.23 10.37
CA LYS A 103 -1.37 -15.02 9.47
C LYS A 103 -1.70 -13.54 9.30
N GLN A 104 -1.50 -12.74 10.34
CA GLN A 104 -1.66 -11.29 10.25
C GLN A 104 -0.57 -10.68 9.36
N ILE A 105 0.67 -11.16 9.50
CA ILE A 105 1.78 -10.77 8.62
C ILE A 105 1.47 -11.11 7.15
N GLU A 106 0.97 -12.32 6.87
CA GLU A 106 0.58 -12.73 5.52
C GLU A 106 -0.53 -11.82 4.94
N ARG A 107 -1.51 -11.41 5.76
CA ARG A 107 -2.56 -10.47 5.34
C ARG A 107 -2.01 -9.08 5.00
N ILE A 108 -1.07 -8.57 5.79
CA ILE A 108 -0.38 -7.28 5.52
C ILE A 108 0.41 -7.37 4.21
N GLU A 109 1.18 -8.44 4.02
CA GLU A 109 1.94 -8.66 2.78
C GLU A 109 1.01 -8.75 1.56
N ASN A 110 -0.08 -9.51 1.67
CA ASN A 110 -1.07 -9.63 0.60
C ASN A 110 -1.75 -8.29 0.28
N ALA A 111 -2.02 -7.45 1.29
CA ALA A 111 -2.58 -6.13 1.07
C ALA A 111 -1.64 -5.23 0.23
N LEU A 112 -0.34 -5.23 0.55
CA LEU A 112 0.67 -4.51 -0.22
C LEU A 112 0.82 -5.05 -1.64
N MET A 113 0.88 -6.38 -1.78
CA MET A 113 1.02 -7.03 -3.09
C MET A 113 -0.16 -6.74 -4.03
N ASN A 114 -1.35 -6.51 -3.48
CA ASN A 114 -2.57 -6.21 -4.23
C ASN A 114 -2.90 -4.71 -4.26
N ASN A 115 -1.99 -3.83 -3.82
CA ASN A 115 -2.18 -2.38 -3.75
C ASN A 115 -3.47 -1.98 -2.97
N ASN A 116 -3.81 -2.74 -1.93
CA ASN A 116 -4.99 -2.53 -1.08
C ASN A 116 -4.60 -1.76 0.19
N GLN A 117 -4.51 -0.44 0.08
CA GLN A 117 -4.08 0.44 1.17
C GLN A 117 -5.01 0.36 2.39
N THR A 118 -6.33 0.28 2.19
CA THR A 118 -7.29 0.18 3.30
C THR A 118 -7.07 -1.06 4.14
N GLN A 119 -6.96 -2.23 3.51
CA GLN A 119 -6.69 -3.48 4.23
C GLN A 119 -5.34 -3.45 4.94
N PHE A 120 -4.31 -2.87 4.31
CA PHE A 120 -3.01 -2.70 4.96
C PHE A 120 -3.12 -1.85 6.23
N CYS A 121 -3.79 -0.69 6.15
CA CYS A 121 -3.99 0.19 7.29
C CYS A 121 -4.76 -0.50 8.42
N ASP A 122 -5.82 -1.22 8.09
CA ASP A 122 -6.64 -1.93 9.06
C ASP A 122 -5.83 -3.02 9.80
N GLU A 123 -5.10 -3.86 9.07
CA GLU A 123 -4.31 -4.94 9.66
C GLU A 123 -3.14 -4.40 10.51
N CYS A 124 -2.45 -3.35 10.04
CA CYS A 124 -1.40 -2.67 10.81
C CYS A 124 -1.97 -2.03 12.07
N ASN A 125 -3.11 -1.34 12.00
CA ASN A 125 -3.75 -0.73 13.17
C ASN A 125 -4.18 -1.80 14.19
N LEU A 126 -4.74 -2.92 13.74
CA LEU A 126 -5.08 -4.03 14.62
C LEU A 126 -3.85 -4.58 15.37
N MET A 127 -2.73 -4.70 14.67
CA MET A 127 -1.46 -5.19 15.24
C MET A 127 -0.82 -4.19 16.20
N LEU A 128 -0.88 -2.88 15.89
CA LEU A 128 -0.33 -1.83 16.74
C LEU A 128 -1.18 -1.61 17.99
N THR A 129 -2.51 -1.73 17.88
CA THR A 129 -3.43 -1.58 19.01
C THR A 129 -3.50 -2.81 19.91
N SER A 130 -3.21 -4.02 19.40
CA SER A 130 -3.14 -5.23 20.22
C SER A 130 -2.05 -5.13 21.29
N VAL A 131 -0.95 -4.42 21.02
CA VAL A 131 0.13 -4.18 21.99
C VAL A 131 -0.42 -3.66 23.32
N LYS A 132 -1.26 -2.61 23.25
CA LYS A 132 -1.86 -2.00 24.45
C LYS A 132 -3.01 -2.85 24.98
N ARG A 133 -3.88 -3.35 24.09
CA ARG A 133 -5.10 -4.08 24.46
C ARG A 133 -4.80 -5.39 25.19
N ASP A 134 -3.79 -6.11 24.72
CA ASP A 134 -3.46 -7.45 25.18
C ASP A 134 -2.27 -7.43 26.17
N ASN A 135 -1.84 -6.23 26.58
CA ASN A 135 -0.81 -5.99 27.59
C ASN A 135 0.55 -6.64 27.22
N HIS A 136 0.97 -6.47 25.97
CA HIS A 136 2.22 -7.04 25.47
C HIS A 136 3.46 -6.27 25.92
N SER A 137 4.61 -6.94 25.91
CA SER A 137 5.91 -6.33 26.22
C SER A 137 6.32 -5.22 25.24
N PHE A 138 7.20 -4.34 25.69
CA PHE A 138 7.86 -3.37 24.83
C PHE A 138 8.66 -4.04 23.71
N SER A 139 9.32 -5.15 24.02
CA SER A 139 10.05 -5.96 23.03
C SER A 139 9.13 -6.50 21.93
N TYR A 140 7.91 -6.92 22.29
CA TYR A 140 6.88 -7.28 21.32
C TYR A 140 6.47 -6.09 20.45
N ALA A 141 6.21 -4.93 21.06
CA ALA A 141 5.85 -3.71 20.33
C ALA A 141 6.93 -3.31 19.30
N GLN A 142 8.20 -3.37 19.69
CA GLN A 142 9.33 -3.13 18.79
C GLN A 142 9.37 -4.16 17.65
N SER A 143 9.13 -5.44 17.98
CA SER A 143 9.09 -6.51 16.98
C SER A 143 7.99 -6.28 15.95
N VAL A 144 6.82 -5.79 16.36
CA VAL A 144 5.72 -5.42 15.46
C VAL A 144 6.15 -4.31 14.51
N VAL A 145 6.71 -3.22 15.02
CA VAL A 145 7.16 -2.07 14.21
C VAL A 145 8.24 -2.47 13.22
N VAL A 146 9.24 -3.23 13.68
CA VAL A 146 10.32 -3.74 12.83
C VAL A 146 9.79 -4.69 11.77
N SER A 147 8.80 -5.54 12.10
CA SER A 147 8.19 -6.45 11.13
C SER A 147 7.46 -5.70 10.03
N ILE A 148 6.64 -4.71 10.38
CA ILE A 148 5.93 -3.86 9.42
C ILE A 148 6.94 -3.10 8.53
N LEU A 149 7.96 -2.48 9.14
CA LEU A 149 9.02 -1.80 8.38
C LEU A 149 9.70 -2.75 7.40
N SER A 150 10.07 -3.94 7.84
CA SER A 150 10.74 -4.95 7.01
C SER A 150 9.90 -5.36 5.81
N ILE A 151 8.59 -5.52 6.01
CA ILE A 151 7.64 -5.82 4.92
C ILE A 151 7.57 -4.66 3.92
N LEU A 152 7.50 -3.42 4.39
CA LEU A 152 7.48 -2.23 3.55
C LEU A 152 8.78 -2.10 2.73
N CYS A 153 9.95 -2.24 3.35
CA CYS A 153 11.25 -2.18 2.68
C CYS A 153 11.38 -3.29 1.62
N ARG A 154 11.02 -4.53 1.96
CA ARG A 154 11.05 -5.65 1.01
C ARG A 154 10.09 -5.43 -0.16
N THR A 155 8.91 -4.88 0.10
CA THR A 155 7.93 -4.54 -0.95
C THR A 155 8.51 -3.46 -1.86
N ALA A 156 9.04 -2.39 -1.30
CA ALA A 156 9.66 -1.33 -2.09
C ALA A 156 10.78 -1.85 -2.98
N LYS A 157 11.69 -2.68 -2.43
CA LYS A 157 12.74 -3.34 -3.19
C LYS A 157 12.20 -4.23 -4.32
N LYS A 158 11.14 -4.99 -4.05
CA LYS A 158 10.50 -5.87 -5.05
C LYS A 158 9.91 -5.09 -6.23
N PHE A 159 9.39 -3.89 -5.99
CA PHE A 159 8.78 -3.04 -7.01
C PHE A 159 9.71 -1.92 -7.50
N ASP A 160 11.00 -1.98 -7.16
CA ASP A 160 12.01 -0.98 -7.54
C ASP A 160 11.61 0.46 -7.15
N ILE A 161 11.08 0.60 -5.94
CA ILE A 161 10.69 1.87 -5.30
C ILE A 161 11.88 2.34 -4.46
N SER A 162 12.29 3.60 -4.65
CA SER A 162 13.51 4.13 -4.03
C SER A 162 13.28 4.45 -2.56
N ILE A 163 13.87 3.66 -1.67
CA ILE A 163 13.84 3.87 -0.22
C ILE A 163 15.24 3.65 0.35
N SER A 164 15.65 4.53 1.27
CA SER A 164 16.84 4.31 2.09
C SER A 164 16.46 3.50 3.32
N GLU A 165 16.76 2.19 3.31
CA GLU A 165 16.53 1.31 4.46
C GLU A 165 17.24 1.83 5.70
N ASP A 166 18.52 2.22 5.59
CA ASP A 166 19.30 2.78 6.70
C ASP A 166 18.64 4.02 7.32
N ALA A 167 18.13 4.94 6.49
CA ALA A 167 17.43 6.11 6.99
C ALA A 167 16.09 5.75 7.65
N ALA A 168 15.39 4.73 7.15
CA ALA A 168 14.13 4.27 7.71
C ALA A 168 14.33 3.60 9.06
N PHE A 169 15.32 2.70 9.18
CA PHE A 169 15.71 2.11 10.44
C PHE A 169 16.18 3.16 11.44
N LYS A 170 17.04 4.09 11.00
CA LYS A 170 17.49 5.19 11.84
C LYS A 170 16.31 6.03 12.37
N LYS A 171 15.31 6.33 11.55
CA LYS A 171 14.11 7.04 12.00
C LYS A 171 13.31 6.26 13.04
N ILE A 172 13.20 4.94 12.93
CA ILE A 172 12.55 4.12 13.95
C ILE A 172 13.35 4.13 15.26
N VAL A 173 14.67 4.01 15.19
CA VAL A 173 15.57 4.01 16.36
C VAL A 173 15.61 5.38 17.04
N ASP A 174 15.71 6.47 16.27
CA ASP A 174 15.77 7.84 16.78
C ASP A 174 14.40 8.27 17.35
N ASN A 175 13.31 7.68 16.87
CA ASN A 175 11.98 7.84 17.47
C ASN A 175 11.91 7.03 18.77
N ASN A 176 12.36 7.64 19.86
CA ASN A 176 12.25 7.13 21.22
C ASN A 176 10.78 6.91 21.70
N PHE A 177 9.78 7.04 20.82
CA PHE A 177 8.34 6.97 21.11
C PHE A 177 7.58 6.16 20.05
N PHE A 178 6.54 5.42 20.47
CA PHE A 178 5.78 4.50 19.60
C PHE A 178 5.08 5.29 18.54
N ASP A 179 4.38 6.32 18.98
CA ASP A 179 3.59 7.16 18.12
C ASP A 179 4.44 7.77 17.01
N GLY A 180 5.68 8.17 17.31
CA GLY A 180 6.62 8.65 16.28
C GLY A 180 6.98 7.57 15.26
N SER A 181 7.25 6.36 15.73
CA SER A 181 7.55 5.22 14.87
C SER A 181 6.34 4.79 14.02
N THR A 182 5.13 4.77 14.58
CA THR A 182 3.89 4.40 13.87
C THR A 182 3.50 5.45 12.84
N VAL A 183 3.58 6.75 13.19
CA VAL A 183 3.36 7.84 12.23
C VAL A 183 4.31 7.70 11.05
N TYR A 184 5.60 7.46 11.32
CA TYR A 184 6.57 7.26 10.25
C TYR A 184 6.26 6.03 9.38
N LEU A 185 5.83 4.91 9.97
CA LEU A 185 5.43 3.72 9.21
C LEU A 185 4.28 4.02 8.24
N PHE A 186 3.25 4.75 8.70
CA PHE A 186 2.12 5.12 7.85
C PHE A 186 2.54 6.10 6.74
N GLU A 187 3.35 7.12 7.05
CA GLU A 187 3.92 8.02 6.04
C GLU A 187 4.76 7.28 4.99
N LEU A 188 5.54 6.28 5.42
CA LEU A 188 6.32 5.43 4.52
C LEU A 188 5.39 4.59 3.64
N SER A 189 4.35 3.99 4.23
CA SER A 189 3.39 3.17 3.50
C SER A 189 2.64 3.98 2.44
N ASP A 190 2.21 5.20 2.75
CA ASP A 190 1.49 6.07 1.81
C ASP A 190 2.35 6.39 0.59
N ARG A 191 3.64 6.65 0.79
CA ARG A 191 4.59 6.86 -0.31
C ARG A 191 4.74 5.62 -1.17
N ILE A 192 4.85 4.44 -0.56
CA ILE A 192 4.93 3.17 -1.28
C ILE A 192 3.65 2.91 -2.09
N PHE A 193 2.47 3.03 -1.49
CA PHE A 193 1.19 2.82 -2.18
C PHE A 193 0.99 3.79 -3.34
N LYS A 194 1.44 5.05 -3.19
CA LYS A 194 1.43 6.01 -4.28
C LYS A 194 2.30 5.56 -5.45
N GLU A 195 3.55 5.20 -5.20
CA GLU A 195 4.45 4.73 -6.27
C GLU A 195 3.99 3.40 -6.89
N LEU A 196 3.43 2.48 -6.10
CA LEU A 196 2.81 1.26 -6.62
C LEU A 196 1.67 1.58 -7.58
N SER A 197 0.79 2.52 -7.19
CA SER A 197 -0.33 2.94 -8.02
C SER A 197 0.15 3.56 -9.33
N ASP A 198 1.15 4.45 -9.29
CA ASP A 198 1.72 5.09 -10.47
C ASP A 198 2.37 4.06 -11.42
N LYS A 199 3.11 3.09 -10.88
CA LYS A 199 3.72 2.00 -11.68
C LYS A 199 2.67 1.06 -12.27
N MET A 200 1.60 0.76 -11.53
CA MET A 200 0.50 -0.09 -12.01
C MET A 200 -0.32 0.59 -13.11
N SER A 201 -0.54 1.92 -13.04
CA SER A 201 -1.23 2.65 -14.11
C SER A 201 -0.45 2.60 -15.42
N ILE A 202 0.88 2.84 -15.37
CA ILE A 202 1.76 2.78 -16.55
C ILE A 202 1.73 1.38 -17.19
N GLN A 203 1.88 0.32 -16.38
CA GLN A 203 1.80 -1.06 -16.88
C GLN A 203 0.42 -1.46 -17.41
N SER A 204 -0.66 -0.82 -16.93
CA SER A 204 -2.01 -1.09 -17.42
C SER A 204 -2.26 -0.44 -18.77
N GLU A 205 -1.73 0.75 -19.00
CA GLU A 205 -1.81 1.45 -20.29
C GLU A 205 -0.97 0.74 -21.35
N ASP A 206 0.27 0.35 -21.04
CA ASP A 206 1.13 -0.41 -21.96
C ASP A 206 0.49 -1.76 -22.36
N ARG A 207 -0.11 -2.47 -21.41
CA ARG A 207 -0.82 -3.73 -21.70
C ARG A 207 -2.07 -3.52 -22.56
N ARG A 208 -2.84 -2.45 -22.30
CA ARG A 208 -4.00 -2.11 -23.12
C ARG A 208 -3.56 -1.73 -24.54
N TYR A 209 -2.50 -0.94 -24.68
CA TYR A 209 -1.94 -0.56 -25.98
C TYR A 209 -1.39 -1.78 -26.76
N SER A 210 -0.66 -2.68 -26.10
CA SER A 210 -0.19 -3.92 -26.72
C SER A 210 -1.36 -4.78 -27.17
N LEU A 211 -2.36 -5.00 -26.32
CA LEU A 211 -3.51 -5.84 -26.65
C LEU A 211 -4.29 -5.32 -27.86
N ILE A 212 -4.56 -4.01 -27.95
CA ILE A 212 -5.27 -3.47 -29.11
C ILE A 212 -4.43 -3.55 -30.39
N THR A 213 -3.10 -3.43 -30.27
CA THR A 213 -2.17 -3.59 -31.39
C THR A 213 -2.20 -5.03 -31.92
N ASP A 214 -2.09 -6.01 -31.02
CA ASP A 214 -2.12 -7.44 -31.36
C ASP A 214 -3.45 -7.84 -32.00
N ILE A 215 -4.57 -7.33 -31.49
CA ILE A 215 -5.90 -7.57 -32.08
C ILE A 215 -5.97 -7.01 -33.51
N LYS A 216 -5.47 -5.79 -33.73
CA LYS A 216 -5.47 -5.17 -35.07
C LYS A 216 -4.60 -5.96 -36.05
N GLU A 217 -3.47 -6.46 -35.60
CA GLU A 217 -2.56 -7.29 -36.40
C GLU A 217 -3.20 -8.63 -36.75
N TYR A 218 -3.78 -9.33 -35.76
CA TYR A 218 -4.52 -10.57 -35.98
C TYR A 218 -5.64 -10.40 -37.01
N ILE A 219 -6.44 -9.34 -36.92
CA ILE A 219 -7.49 -9.03 -37.90
C ILE A 219 -6.91 -8.87 -39.30
N ARG A 220 -5.77 -8.18 -39.44
CA ARG A 220 -5.14 -7.93 -40.73
C ARG A 220 -4.64 -9.23 -41.36
N GLU A 221 -4.02 -10.10 -40.57
CA GLU A 221 -3.49 -11.39 -41.03
C GLU A 221 -4.59 -12.38 -41.44
N HIS A 222 -5.74 -12.33 -40.76
CA HIS A 222 -6.85 -13.27 -40.96
C HIS A 222 -8.05 -12.63 -41.68
N ILE A 223 -7.85 -11.52 -42.40
CA ILE A 223 -8.95 -10.71 -42.98
C ILE A 223 -9.77 -11.44 -44.06
N THR A 224 -9.17 -12.45 -44.68
CA THR A 224 -9.77 -13.31 -45.71
C THR A 224 -10.44 -14.56 -45.13
N GLU A 225 -10.37 -14.75 -43.82
CA GLU A 225 -11.05 -15.83 -43.11
C GLU A 225 -12.41 -15.37 -42.57
N ASP A 226 -13.23 -16.32 -42.11
CA ASP A 226 -14.51 -16.01 -41.46
C ASP A 226 -14.29 -15.58 -40.00
N ILE A 227 -13.71 -14.39 -39.82
CA ILE A 227 -13.48 -13.79 -38.51
C ILE A 227 -14.67 -12.94 -38.07
N SER A 228 -15.13 -13.19 -36.84
CA SER A 228 -16.20 -12.46 -36.17
C SER A 228 -15.69 -11.87 -34.85
N LEU A 229 -16.44 -10.94 -34.27
CA LEU A 229 -16.14 -10.43 -32.93
C LEU A 229 -15.99 -11.57 -31.91
N ALA A 230 -16.80 -12.62 -32.03
CA ALA A 230 -16.76 -13.77 -31.13
C ALA A 230 -15.49 -14.61 -31.32
N SER A 231 -15.06 -14.85 -32.57
CA SER A 231 -13.85 -15.64 -32.82
C SER A 231 -12.58 -14.90 -32.40
N VAL A 232 -12.50 -13.58 -32.65
CA VAL A 232 -11.39 -12.76 -32.17
C VAL A 232 -11.38 -12.70 -30.65
N ALA A 233 -12.54 -12.52 -30.01
CA ALA A 233 -12.61 -12.52 -28.54
C ALA A 233 -12.12 -13.86 -27.95
N GLN A 234 -12.48 -14.98 -28.57
CA GLN A 234 -12.00 -16.30 -28.20
C GLN A 234 -10.48 -16.44 -28.36
N GLN A 235 -9.91 -15.96 -29.48
CA GLN A 235 -8.47 -16.00 -29.73
C GLN A 235 -7.66 -15.27 -28.63
N PHE A 236 -8.19 -14.16 -28.12
CA PHE A 236 -7.55 -13.35 -27.08
C PHE A 236 -8.02 -13.67 -25.65
N ASN A 237 -8.76 -14.77 -25.45
CA ASN A 237 -9.29 -15.21 -24.15
C ASN A 237 -10.09 -14.13 -23.40
N ILE A 238 -10.89 -13.34 -24.13
CA ILE A 238 -11.76 -12.30 -23.58
C ILE A 238 -13.21 -12.51 -24.02
N SER A 239 -14.17 -11.87 -23.35
CA SER A 239 -15.56 -11.92 -23.79
C SER A 239 -15.80 -10.99 -24.99
N ALA A 240 -16.72 -11.36 -25.88
CA ALA A 240 -17.08 -10.53 -27.03
C ALA A 240 -17.62 -9.15 -26.61
N GLY A 241 -18.36 -9.07 -25.50
CA GLY A 241 -18.84 -7.81 -24.94
C GLY A 241 -17.69 -6.92 -24.45
N TYR A 242 -16.70 -7.50 -23.77
CA TYR A 242 -15.50 -6.78 -23.37
C TYR A 242 -14.72 -6.29 -24.60
N LEU A 243 -14.47 -7.16 -25.58
CA LEU A 243 -13.77 -6.79 -26.82
C LEU A 243 -14.48 -5.63 -27.55
N SER A 244 -15.80 -5.66 -27.67
CA SER A 244 -16.55 -4.58 -28.35
C SER A 244 -16.34 -3.22 -27.69
N LYS A 245 -16.47 -3.17 -26.36
CA LYS A 245 -16.26 -1.95 -25.57
C LYS A 245 -14.79 -1.52 -25.62
N PHE A 246 -13.88 -2.45 -25.37
CA PHE A 246 -12.44 -2.22 -25.37
C PHE A 246 -11.94 -1.68 -26.72
N PHE A 247 -12.37 -2.27 -27.84
CA PHE A 247 -11.98 -1.83 -29.17
C PHE A 247 -12.46 -0.39 -29.43
N LYS A 248 -13.73 -0.10 -29.14
CA LYS A 248 -14.29 1.25 -29.31
C LYS A 248 -13.58 2.30 -28.45
N GLU A 249 -13.25 1.97 -27.20
CA GLU A 249 -12.52 2.86 -26.29
C GLU A 249 -11.10 3.17 -26.77
N ASN A 250 -10.44 2.24 -27.45
CA ASN A 250 -9.04 2.40 -27.87
C ASN A 250 -8.88 2.87 -29.33
N THR A 251 -9.91 2.79 -30.16
CA THR A 251 -9.82 3.16 -31.58
C THR A 251 -10.85 4.20 -32.01
N ASP A 252 -11.72 4.66 -31.11
CA ASP A 252 -12.88 5.53 -31.39
C ASP A 252 -13.87 4.99 -32.43
N GLU A 253 -13.77 3.70 -32.77
CA GLU A 253 -14.58 3.05 -33.80
C GLU A 253 -15.06 1.67 -33.35
N SER A 254 -16.26 1.26 -33.79
CA SER A 254 -16.75 -0.10 -33.49
C SER A 254 -15.95 -1.15 -34.27
N PHE A 255 -15.74 -2.33 -33.65
CA PHE A 255 -15.12 -3.49 -34.31
C PHE A 255 -15.72 -3.81 -35.70
N SER A 256 -17.05 -3.78 -35.86
CA SER A 256 -17.70 -4.07 -37.14
C SER A 256 -17.36 -3.04 -38.21
N LYS A 257 -17.29 -1.75 -37.85
CA LYS A 257 -16.87 -0.68 -38.77
C LYS A 257 -15.41 -0.87 -39.19
N TYR A 258 -14.54 -1.15 -38.23
CA TYR A 258 -13.13 -1.44 -38.48
C TYR A 258 -12.94 -2.64 -39.41
N MET A 259 -13.69 -3.73 -39.19
CA MET A 259 -13.66 -4.90 -40.08
C MET A 259 -14.05 -4.57 -41.52
N ILE A 260 -15.08 -3.75 -41.72
CA ILE A 260 -15.50 -3.32 -43.05
C ILE A 260 -14.40 -2.50 -43.72
N GLU A 261 -13.79 -1.55 -42.99
CA GLU A 261 -12.66 -0.74 -43.46
C GLU A 261 -11.48 -1.63 -43.90
N GLN A 262 -11.08 -2.60 -43.06
CA GLN A 262 -9.98 -3.51 -43.36
C GLN A 262 -10.28 -4.41 -44.56
N LYS A 263 -11.51 -4.92 -44.70
CA LYS A 263 -11.91 -5.72 -45.88
C LYS A 263 -11.82 -4.90 -47.18
N PHE A 264 -12.25 -3.65 -47.16
CA PHE A 264 -12.17 -2.79 -48.35
C PHE A 264 -10.75 -2.31 -48.65
N THR A 265 -9.95 -2.08 -47.61
CA THR A 265 -8.51 -1.80 -47.73
C THR A 265 -7.82 -2.98 -48.42
N TYR A 266 -8.00 -4.20 -47.91
CA TYR A 266 -7.49 -5.42 -48.54
C TYR A 266 -7.97 -5.56 -49.99
N ALA A 267 -9.26 -5.35 -50.26
CA ALA A 267 -9.78 -5.42 -51.62
C ALA A 267 -9.09 -4.42 -52.56
N SER A 268 -8.90 -3.18 -52.12
CA SER A 268 -8.24 -2.14 -52.92
C SER A 268 -6.81 -2.51 -53.26
N GLU A 269 -6.07 -3.05 -52.29
CA GLU A 269 -4.70 -3.54 -52.48
C GLU A 269 -4.66 -4.74 -53.42
N ALA A 270 -5.58 -5.70 -53.25
CA ALA A 270 -5.68 -6.87 -54.11
C ALA A 270 -6.01 -6.52 -55.57
N LEU A 271 -6.87 -5.51 -55.80
CA LEU A 271 -7.19 -5.01 -57.14
C LEU A 271 -5.97 -4.41 -57.85
N ILE A 272 -5.06 -3.77 -57.10
CA ILE A 272 -3.84 -3.19 -57.63
C ILE A 272 -2.79 -4.28 -57.83
N LYS A 273 -2.54 -5.11 -56.81
CA LYS A 273 -1.45 -6.09 -56.82
C LYS A 273 -1.70 -7.27 -57.76
N PHE A 274 -2.97 -7.64 -57.99
CA PHE A 274 -3.34 -8.83 -58.77
C PHE A 274 -4.32 -8.49 -59.91
N PRO A 275 -3.86 -7.84 -61.01
CA PRO A 275 -4.74 -7.34 -62.07
C PRO A 275 -5.56 -8.42 -62.79
N ASN A 276 -5.05 -9.66 -62.80
CA ASN A 276 -5.69 -10.81 -63.44
C ASN A 276 -6.79 -11.46 -62.59
N ARG A 277 -6.91 -11.12 -61.29
CA ARG A 277 -7.99 -11.66 -60.45
C ARG A 277 -9.31 -11.00 -60.79
N SER A 278 -10.39 -11.78 -60.87
CA SER A 278 -11.71 -11.21 -61.08
C SER A 278 -12.17 -10.47 -59.81
N ILE A 279 -13.04 -9.47 -59.98
CA ILE A 279 -13.63 -8.74 -58.83
C ILE A 279 -14.46 -9.71 -57.98
N THR A 280 -15.13 -10.67 -58.62
CA THR A 280 -15.91 -11.71 -57.96
C THR A 280 -15.04 -12.60 -57.07
N ASP A 281 -13.84 -12.98 -57.50
CA ASP A 281 -12.93 -13.80 -56.68
C ASP A 281 -12.45 -13.05 -55.44
N ILE A 282 -12.12 -11.76 -55.58
CA ILE A 282 -11.71 -10.91 -54.46
C ILE A 282 -12.87 -10.70 -53.49
N ALA A 283 -14.09 -10.49 -54.01
CA ALA A 283 -15.29 -10.36 -53.19
C ALA A 283 -15.58 -11.64 -52.39
N ASN A 284 -15.52 -12.80 -53.06
CA ASN A 284 -15.76 -14.11 -52.44
C ASN A 284 -14.77 -14.40 -51.31
N GLU A 285 -13.48 -14.08 -51.50
CA GLU A 285 -12.44 -14.26 -50.48
C GLU A 285 -12.69 -13.42 -49.22
N LEU A 286 -13.39 -12.29 -49.35
CA LEU A 286 -13.76 -11.44 -48.22
C LEU A 286 -15.13 -11.79 -47.62
N GLY A 287 -15.74 -12.89 -48.05
CA GLY A 287 -17.05 -13.37 -47.62
C GLY A 287 -18.24 -12.67 -48.29
N TYR A 288 -18.02 -11.96 -49.41
CA TYR A 288 -19.09 -11.33 -50.18
C TYR A 288 -19.48 -12.18 -51.40
N PHE A 289 -20.45 -13.08 -51.21
CA PHE A 289 -20.93 -13.98 -52.28
C PHE A 289 -21.78 -13.29 -53.36
N ASP A 290 -22.32 -12.10 -53.08
CA ASP A 290 -22.99 -11.24 -54.06
C ASP A 290 -22.04 -10.13 -54.54
N SER A 291 -21.47 -10.31 -55.73
CA SER A 291 -20.56 -9.36 -56.37
C SER A 291 -21.19 -7.99 -56.65
N ALA A 292 -22.51 -7.92 -56.87
CA ALA A 292 -23.23 -6.66 -57.05
C ALA A 292 -23.43 -5.92 -55.72
N TYR A 293 -23.63 -6.66 -54.62
CA TYR A 293 -23.63 -6.08 -53.28
C TYR A 293 -22.24 -5.56 -52.89
N PHE A 294 -21.19 -6.37 -53.09
CA PHE A 294 -19.80 -5.95 -52.87
C PHE A 294 -19.46 -4.67 -53.64
N SER A 295 -19.78 -4.61 -54.94
CA SER A 295 -19.49 -3.45 -55.78
C SER A 295 -20.22 -2.18 -55.33
N ARG A 296 -21.44 -2.31 -54.80
CA ARG A 296 -22.19 -1.18 -54.22
C ARG A 296 -21.54 -0.68 -52.94
N GLN A 297 -21.15 -1.59 -52.04
CA GLN A 297 -20.50 -1.24 -50.78
C GLN A 297 -19.10 -0.64 -51.01
N PHE A 298 -18.31 -1.22 -51.91
CA PHE A 298 -17.01 -0.68 -52.29
C PHE A 298 -17.14 0.74 -52.87
N LYS A 299 -18.14 0.98 -53.72
CA LYS A 299 -18.44 2.32 -54.25
C LYS A 299 -18.89 3.30 -53.17
N ALA A 300 -19.66 2.85 -52.19
CA ALA A 300 -20.03 3.69 -51.04
C ALA A 300 -18.79 4.07 -50.21
N HIS A 301 -17.81 3.16 -50.12
CA HIS A 301 -16.57 3.36 -49.37
C HIS A 301 -15.58 4.30 -50.07
N TYR A 302 -15.27 4.03 -51.34
CA TYR A 302 -14.22 4.73 -52.10
C TYR A 302 -14.76 5.75 -53.12
N GLY A 303 -16.07 5.89 -53.26
CA GLY A 303 -16.72 6.77 -54.24
C GLY A 303 -16.76 6.23 -55.68
N VAL A 304 -16.00 5.19 -56.00
CA VAL A 304 -15.86 4.60 -57.34
C VAL A 304 -16.07 3.08 -57.31
N THR A 305 -16.49 2.48 -58.43
CA THR A 305 -16.66 1.02 -58.49
C THR A 305 -15.31 0.29 -58.47
N PRO A 306 -15.23 -0.99 -58.06
CA PRO A 306 -13.99 -1.77 -58.11
C PRO A 306 -13.34 -1.79 -59.50
N VAL A 307 -14.16 -1.83 -60.57
CA VAL A 307 -13.68 -1.76 -61.96
C VAL A 307 -13.01 -0.41 -62.25
N GLN A 308 -13.65 0.69 -61.83
CA GLN A 308 -13.11 2.04 -62.01
C GLN A 308 -11.84 2.22 -61.19
N TYR A 309 -11.84 1.78 -59.93
CA TYR A 309 -10.69 1.84 -59.04
C TYR A 309 -9.48 1.12 -59.64
N ARG A 310 -9.68 -0.08 -60.21
CA ARG A 310 -8.62 -0.81 -60.92
C ARG A 310 -8.10 -0.03 -62.13
N LYS A 311 -8.98 0.48 -62.99
CA LYS A 311 -8.60 1.25 -64.18
C LYS A 311 -7.89 2.57 -63.89
N MET A 312 -8.07 3.14 -62.70
CA MET A 312 -7.43 4.39 -62.30
C MET A 312 -6.01 4.18 -61.74
N ASN A 313 -5.69 2.98 -61.27
CA ASN A 313 -4.42 2.64 -60.63
C ASN A 313 -3.54 1.69 -61.47
N HIS A 314 -3.95 1.41 -62.71
CA HIS A 314 -3.22 0.64 -63.73
C HIS A 314 -3.27 1.40 -65.05
#